data_AF-A0A939Z0E3-F1
#
_entry.id   AF-A0A939Z0E3-F1
#
_cell.length_a   1.000
_cell.length_b   1.000
_cell.length_c   1.000
_cell.angle_alpha   90.00
_cell.angle_beta   90.00
_cell.angle_gamma   90.00
#
_symmetry.space_group_name_H-M   'P 1'
#
loop_
_entity.id
_entity.type
_entity.pdbx_description
1 polymer ?
#
loop_
_entity_poly.entity_id
_entity_poly.type
_entity_poly.pdbx_seq_one_letter_code
_entity_poly.pdbx_strand_id
1 'polypeptide(L)'
;MKKVFAVILALALCMSGTAWAYSVADTSIYVGEEGLTSIDVTPCTELDYLGCRGNQLTSLDVSKNTVLTALDCAENQLSTLNLSNNTIMRTLYCDGNQLTALDLSKNTALSYVVCSENKLTRLILGEKPSL
;
A
#
# COMPACT_ATOMS: atom_id res chain seq x y z
N MET A 1 13.04 14.26 19.50
CA MET A 1 13.30 15.13 18.32
C MET A 1 13.89 14.40 17.10
N LYS A 2 13.79 13.07 17.01
CA LYS A 2 14.09 12.28 15.79
C LYS A 2 12.83 11.77 15.07
N LYS A 3 11.64 12.15 15.55
CA LYS A 3 10.34 11.51 15.25
C LYS A 3 9.45 12.27 14.24
N VAL A 4 10.01 13.19 13.46
CA VAL A 4 9.28 13.95 12.42
C VAL A 4 10.02 13.95 11.07
N PHE A 5 11.23 13.39 11.01
CA PHE A 5 12.05 13.40 9.79
C PHE A 5 11.70 12.28 8.80
N ALA A 6 10.97 11.24 9.23
CA ALA A 6 10.65 10.08 8.39
C ALA A 6 9.60 10.37 7.30
N VAL A 7 8.69 11.33 7.51
CA VAL A 7 7.63 11.64 6.53
C VAL A 7 8.04 12.74 5.55
N ILE A 8 8.98 13.62 5.92
CA ILE A 8 9.45 14.70 5.04
C ILE A 8 10.56 14.23 4.07
N LEU A 9 11.28 13.14 4.38
CA LEU A 9 12.34 12.64 3.48
C LEU A 9 11.83 11.68 2.40
N ALA A 10 10.75 10.92 2.65
CA ALA A 10 10.13 10.07 1.61
C ALA A 10 9.42 10.90 0.53
N LEU A 11 8.93 12.11 0.87
CA LEU A 11 8.38 13.07 -0.10
C LEU A 11 9.45 13.81 -0.91
N ALA A 12 10.71 13.85 -0.45
CA ALA A 12 11.81 14.47 -1.18
C ALA A 12 12.37 13.60 -2.32
N LEU A 13 12.08 12.29 -2.33
CA LEU A 13 12.59 11.36 -3.36
C LEU A 13 11.72 11.33 -4.62
N CYS A 14 10.45 11.75 -4.54
CA CYS A 14 9.57 11.83 -5.71
C CYS A 14 9.67 13.16 -6.48
N MET A 15 10.34 14.18 -5.93
CA MET A 15 10.23 15.57 -6.43
C MET A 15 11.48 16.22 -7.03
N SER A 16 12.66 15.60 -7.04
CA SER A 16 13.80 16.23 -7.69
C SER A 16 14.81 15.24 -8.22
N GLY A 17 14.87 15.12 -9.54
CA GLY A 17 16.06 14.61 -10.19
C GLY A 17 17.24 15.55 -9.92
N THR A 18 17.97 15.32 -8.83
CA THR A 18 19.41 15.62 -8.68
C THR A 18 20.04 14.89 -7.47
N ALA A 19 20.87 13.91 -7.81
CA ALA A 19 22.17 13.50 -7.23
C ALA A 19 22.46 13.60 -5.72
N TRP A 20 22.47 12.43 -5.07
CA TRP A 20 23.66 11.82 -4.46
C TRP A 20 23.43 10.29 -4.48
N ALA A 21 24.46 9.50 -4.78
CA ALA A 21 24.32 8.13 -5.30
C ALA A 21 23.54 7.17 -4.39
N TYR A 22 22.25 6.99 -4.69
CA TYR A 22 21.42 5.85 -4.35
C TYR A 22 20.63 5.53 -5.61
N SER A 23 20.46 4.24 -5.93
CA SER A 23 19.81 3.76 -7.15
C SER A 23 18.55 4.57 -7.51
N VAL A 24 18.53 5.20 -8.69
CA VAL A 24 17.35 5.86 -9.28
C VAL A 24 16.26 4.87 -9.76
N ALA A 25 16.30 3.63 -9.27
CA ALA A 25 15.39 2.55 -9.66
C ALA A 25 14.66 1.92 -8.47
N ASP A 26 14.89 2.37 -7.23
CA ASP A 26 14.15 1.83 -6.09
C ASP A 26 12.82 2.58 -5.94
N THR A 27 11.78 2.04 -6.57
CA THR A 27 10.41 2.52 -6.51
C THR A 27 9.64 1.88 -5.35
N SER A 28 10.34 1.50 -4.28
CA SER A 28 9.77 0.90 -3.08
C SER A 28 9.78 1.87 -1.91
N ILE A 29 8.68 1.98 -1.17
CA ILE A 29 8.61 2.73 0.10
C ILE A 29 8.36 1.76 1.26
N TYR A 30 9.17 1.88 2.31
CA TYR A 30 9.05 1.13 3.56
C TYR A 30 8.95 2.10 4.74
N VAL A 31 7.81 2.08 5.43
CA VAL A 31 7.48 2.97 6.57
C VAL A 31 6.66 2.24 7.64
N GLY A 32 7.01 0.98 7.94
CA GLY A 32 6.30 0.18 8.95
C GLY A 32 6.66 0.56 10.39
N GLU A 33 5.73 0.35 11.33
CA GLU A 33 5.92 0.53 12.78
C GLU A 33 6.31 1.94 13.25
N GLU A 34 5.97 2.97 12.46
CA GLU A 34 6.31 4.38 12.74
C GLU A 34 5.21 5.12 13.54
N GLY A 35 4.10 4.43 13.85
CA GLY A 35 2.94 5.02 14.52
C GLY A 35 2.22 6.08 13.69
N LEU A 36 2.37 6.05 12.37
CA LEU A 36 1.78 7.00 11.43
C LEU A 36 0.26 6.93 11.48
N THR A 37 -0.39 8.09 11.53
CA THR A 37 -1.86 8.21 11.39
C THR A 37 -2.28 8.51 9.95
N SER A 38 -1.34 8.96 9.12
CA SER A 38 -1.55 9.28 7.70
C SER A 38 -0.25 9.12 6.92
N ILE A 39 -0.38 8.75 5.65
CA ILE A 39 0.70 8.75 4.65
C ILE A 39 0.14 9.28 3.33
N ASP A 40 0.92 10.08 2.61
CA ASP A 40 0.61 10.50 1.25
C ASP A 40 1.64 9.93 0.27
N VAL A 41 1.20 9.01 -0.58
CA VAL A 41 1.98 8.39 -1.66
C VAL A 41 1.46 8.79 -3.05
N THR A 42 0.48 9.69 -3.11
CA THR A 42 -0.15 10.08 -4.38
C THR A 42 0.81 10.74 -5.39
N PRO A 43 1.90 11.43 -4.97
CA PRO A 43 2.92 11.91 -5.91
C PRO A 43 3.75 10.78 -6.55
N CYS A 44 3.91 9.66 -5.85
CA CYS A 44 4.80 8.56 -6.23
C CYS A 44 4.20 7.66 -7.32
N THR A 45 3.96 8.19 -8.52
CA THR A 45 3.24 7.46 -9.59
C THR A 45 3.94 6.19 -10.07
N GLU A 46 5.26 6.13 -9.94
CA GLU A 46 6.09 4.97 -10.32
C GLU A 46 6.26 3.93 -9.19
N LEU A 47 5.58 4.12 -8.05
CA LEU A 47 5.72 3.26 -6.87
C LEU A 47 5.30 1.81 -7.19
N ASP A 48 6.25 0.88 -7.08
CA ASP A 48 6.07 -0.56 -7.32
C ASP A 48 5.71 -1.33 -6.04
N TYR A 49 6.31 -0.93 -4.92
CA TYR A 49 6.08 -1.53 -3.61
C TYR A 49 5.77 -0.47 -2.54
N LEU A 50 4.76 -0.73 -1.72
CA LEU A 50 4.47 0.04 -0.51
C LEU A 50 4.34 -0.89 0.70
N GLY A 51 5.20 -0.70 1.70
CA GLY A 51 5.10 -1.34 3.01
C GLY A 51 4.86 -0.30 4.10
N CYS A 52 3.67 -0.31 4.69
CA CYS A 52 3.26 0.59 5.78
C CYS A 52 2.62 -0.17 6.95
N ARG A 53 3.02 -1.44 7.15
CA ARG A 53 2.57 -2.31 8.22
C ARG A 53 2.73 -1.70 9.61
N GLY A 54 1.84 -2.02 10.55
CA GLY A 54 2.06 -1.71 11.97
C GLY A 54 1.94 -0.22 12.29
N ASN A 55 1.07 0.48 11.56
CA ASN A 55 0.78 1.90 11.78
C ASN A 55 -0.63 2.10 12.33
N GLN A 56 -1.07 3.36 12.41
CA GLN A 56 -2.39 3.75 12.89
C GLN A 56 -3.22 4.37 11.74
N LEU A 57 -2.99 3.93 10.50
CA LEU A 57 -3.67 4.47 9.33
C LEU A 57 -5.15 4.09 9.38
N THR A 58 -6.03 5.08 9.31
CA THR A 58 -7.48 4.88 9.18
C THR A 58 -7.95 4.87 7.73
N SER A 59 -7.12 5.40 6.83
CA SER A 59 -7.33 5.44 5.38
C SER A 59 -5.99 5.35 4.64
N LEU A 60 -6.00 4.79 3.44
CA LEU A 60 -4.86 4.72 2.55
C LEU A 60 -5.33 4.94 1.11
N ASP A 61 -4.81 5.97 0.45
CA ASP A 61 -5.07 6.24 -0.97
C ASP A 61 -3.87 5.81 -1.83
N VAL A 62 -4.07 4.77 -2.63
CA VAL A 62 -3.10 4.27 -3.62
C VAL A 62 -3.63 4.39 -5.05
N SER A 63 -4.64 5.22 -5.27
CA SER A 63 -5.36 5.33 -6.55
C SER A 63 -4.51 5.87 -7.70
N LYS A 64 -3.40 6.55 -7.39
CA LYS A 64 -2.41 7.09 -8.34
C LYS A 64 -1.23 6.16 -8.59
N ASN A 65 -1.01 5.18 -7.72
CA ASN A 65 0.11 4.24 -7.82
C ASN A 65 -0.29 3.06 -8.71
N THR A 66 -0.64 3.34 -9.97
CA THR A 66 -1.23 2.35 -10.89
C THR A 66 -0.26 1.22 -11.27
N VAL A 67 1.03 1.43 -11.08
CA VAL A 67 2.08 0.42 -11.29
C VAL A 67 2.43 -0.39 -10.04
N LEU A 68 1.74 -0.17 -8.92
CA LEU A 68 1.97 -0.86 -7.66
C LEU A 68 1.71 -2.37 -7.81
N THR A 69 2.75 -3.19 -7.69
CA THR A 69 2.64 -4.65 -7.78
C THR A 69 2.47 -5.31 -6.41
N ALA A 70 2.90 -4.65 -5.34
CA ALA A 70 2.81 -5.18 -3.99
C ALA A 70 2.44 -4.12 -2.95
N LEU A 71 1.48 -4.47 -2.08
CA LEU A 71 1.05 -3.64 -0.97
C LEU A 71 1.07 -4.46 0.33
N ASP A 72 1.80 -3.97 1.32
CA ASP A 72 1.67 -4.38 2.71
C ASP A 72 1.14 -3.22 3.56
N CYS A 73 -0.15 -3.27 3.88
CA CYS A 73 -0.82 -2.36 4.79
C CYS A 73 -1.38 -3.10 6.02
N ALA A 74 -0.79 -4.25 6.37
CA ALA A 74 -1.22 -5.05 7.51
C ALA A 74 -1.11 -4.28 8.85
N GLU A 75 -1.83 -4.73 9.88
CA GLU A 75 -1.75 -4.18 11.23
C GLU A 75 -1.97 -2.65 11.25
N ASN A 76 -3.11 -2.22 10.71
CA ASN A 76 -3.54 -0.84 10.66
C ASN A 76 -5.01 -0.73 11.13
N GLN A 77 -5.64 0.42 10.93
CA GLN A 77 -7.03 0.67 11.34
C GLN A 77 -7.95 0.94 10.13
N LEU A 78 -7.58 0.42 8.95
CA LEU A 78 -8.32 0.66 7.70
C LEU A 78 -9.72 0.03 7.80
N SER A 79 -10.74 0.85 7.61
CA SER A 79 -12.13 0.39 7.53
C SER A 79 -12.57 0.06 6.10
N THR A 80 -11.87 0.63 5.12
CA THR A 80 -12.04 0.39 3.69
C THR A 80 -10.68 0.39 3.00
N LEU A 81 -10.54 -0.38 1.93
CA LEU A 81 -9.36 -0.39 1.07
C LEU A 81 -9.83 -0.50 -0.39
N ASN A 82 -9.58 0.54 -1.18
CA ASN A 82 -9.93 0.55 -2.60
C ASN A 82 -8.69 0.29 -3.45
N LEU A 83 -8.69 -0.81 -4.19
CA LEU A 83 -7.61 -1.24 -5.07
C LEU A 83 -8.04 -1.32 -6.54
N SER A 84 -9.15 -0.68 -6.92
CA SER A 84 -9.73 -0.81 -8.27
C SER A 84 -8.79 -0.36 -9.40
N ASN A 85 -7.84 0.53 -9.08
CA ASN A 85 -6.87 1.07 -10.04
C ASN A 85 -5.55 0.31 -10.06
N ASN A 86 -5.28 -0.55 -9.08
CA ASN A 86 -4.03 -1.30 -8.95
C ASN A 86 -4.18 -2.68 -9.63
N THR A 87 -4.59 -2.68 -10.90
CA THR A 87 -5.02 -3.88 -11.63
C THR A 87 -3.90 -4.89 -11.85
N ILE A 88 -2.64 -4.44 -11.83
CA ILE A 88 -1.44 -5.27 -11.98
C ILE A 88 -0.89 -5.80 -10.64
N MET A 89 -1.54 -5.49 -9.51
CA MET A 89 -1.13 -5.95 -8.19
C MET A 89 -1.08 -7.48 -8.13
N ARG A 90 0.02 -8.01 -7.58
CA ARG A 90 0.33 -9.45 -7.46
C ARG A 90 0.22 -9.94 -6.02
N THR A 91 0.57 -9.07 -5.07
CA THR A 91 0.67 -9.41 -3.65
C THR A 91 -0.03 -8.36 -2.80
N LEU A 92 -0.92 -8.80 -1.91
CA LEU A 92 -1.60 -7.95 -0.95
C LEU A 92 -1.55 -8.56 0.46
N TYR A 93 -0.97 -7.81 1.39
CA TYR A 93 -1.12 -8.02 2.83
C TYR A 93 -1.97 -6.89 3.39
N CYS A 94 -3.15 -7.22 3.92
CA CYS A 94 -4.08 -6.29 4.54
C CYS A 94 -4.72 -6.87 5.80
N ASP A 95 -4.10 -7.89 6.37
CA ASP A 95 -4.52 -8.48 7.64
C ASP A 95 -4.40 -7.52 8.83
N GLY A 96 -5.10 -7.81 9.92
CA GLY A 96 -5.06 -6.98 11.12
C GLY A 96 -5.60 -5.57 10.87
N ASN A 97 -6.71 -5.46 10.15
CA ASN A 97 -7.40 -4.20 9.85
C ASN A 97 -8.88 -4.28 10.26
N GLN A 98 -9.69 -3.31 9.87
CA GLN A 98 -11.13 -3.24 10.20
C GLN A 98 -12.02 -3.34 8.95
N LEU A 99 -11.53 -3.94 7.87
CA LEU A 99 -12.25 -4.04 6.61
C LEU A 99 -13.53 -4.87 6.78
N THR A 100 -14.66 -4.34 6.32
CA THR A 100 -15.96 -5.06 6.31
C THR A 100 -16.27 -5.70 4.97
N ALA A 101 -15.73 -5.14 3.90
CA ALA A 101 -15.75 -5.70 2.56
C ALA A 101 -14.41 -5.46 1.86
N LEU A 102 -14.01 -6.41 1.03
CA LEU A 102 -12.85 -6.30 0.17
C LEU A 102 -13.22 -6.80 -1.23
N ASP A 103 -13.16 -5.89 -2.20
CA ASP A 103 -13.41 -6.20 -3.61
C ASP A 103 -12.09 -6.18 -4.37
N LEU A 104 -11.69 -7.36 -4.82
CA LEU A 104 -10.47 -7.60 -5.59
C LEU A 104 -10.78 -7.94 -7.04
N SER A 105 -12.03 -7.79 -7.51
CA SER A 105 -12.45 -8.20 -8.86
C SER A 105 -11.66 -7.54 -10.00
N LYS A 106 -11.03 -6.39 -9.74
CA LYS A 106 -10.18 -5.67 -10.71
C LYS A 106 -8.70 -6.06 -10.66
N ASN A 107 -8.26 -6.69 -9.59
CA ASN A 107 -6.87 -7.10 -9.38
C ASN A 107 -6.68 -8.51 -9.95
N THR A 108 -6.75 -8.65 -11.27
CA THR A 108 -6.72 -9.94 -11.98
C THR A 108 -5.35 -10.60 -11.97
N ALA A 109 -4.29 -9.83 -11.72
CA ALA A 109 -2.92 -10.33 -11.58
C ALA A 109 -2.56 -10.84 -10.18
N LEU A 110 -3.48 -10.73 -9.20
CA LEU A 110 -3.24 -11.20 -7.83
C LEU A 110 -2.99 -12.71 -7.80
N SER A 111 -1.88 -13.09 -7.16
CA SER A 111 -1.50 -14.47 -6.90
C SER A 111 -1.37 -14.76 -5.41
N TYR A 112 -1.36 -13.72 -4.56
CA TYR A 112 -1.23 -13.89 -3.13
C TYR A 112 -2.01 -12.80 -2.38
N VAL A 113 -2.87 -13.24 -1.46
CA VAL A 113 -3.67 -12.34 -0.61
C VAL A 113 -3.68 -12.83 0.83
N VAL A 114 -3.42 -11.94 1.77
CA VAL A 114 -3.65 -12.16 3.20
C VAL A 114 -4.57 -11.05 3.68
N CYS A 115 -5.76 -11.43 4.14
CA CYS A 115 -6.80 -10.52 4.62
C CYS A 115 -7.47 -11.01 5.91
N SER A 116 -6.81 -11.93 6.63
CA SER A 116 -7.22 -12.42 7.94
C SER A 116 -7.31 -11.27 8.96
N GLU A 117 -7.92 -11.51 10.11
CA GLU A 117 -7.98 -10.51 11.20
C GLU A 117 -8.60 -9.17 10.75
N ASN A 118 -9.61 -9.27 9.89
CA ASN A 118 -10.50 -8.19 9.50
C ASN A 118 -11.93 -8.48 9.99
N LYS A 119 -12.87 -7.59 9.66
CA LYS A 119 -14.32 -7.75 9.93
C LYS A 119 -15.09 -8.14 8.67
N LEU A 120 -14.44 -8.85 7.74
CA LEU A 120 -14.98 -9.12 6.41
C LEU A 120 -16.27 -9.94 6.48
N THR A 121 -17.36 -9.36 5.99
CA THR A 121 -18.61 -10.08 5.70
C THR A 121 -18.75 -10.38 4.22
N ARG A 122 -17.89 -9.79 3.38
CA ARG A 122 -17.88 -9.98 1.93
C ARG A 122 -16.48 -9.87 1.35
N LEU A 123 -16.05 -10.90 0.65
CA LEU A 123 -14.83 -10.93 -0.14
C LEU A 123 -15.19 -11.26 -1.59
N ILE A 124 -14.81 -10.39 -2.54
CA ILE A 124 -15.05 -10.59 -3.97
C ILE A 124 -13.71 -10.80 -4.65
N LEU A 125 -13.48 -11.99 -5.17
CA LEU A 125 -12.23 -12.33 -5.86
C LEU A 125 -12.31 -12.07 -7.37
N GLY A 126 -13.48 -12.10 -8.00
CA GLY A 126 -13.59 -12.07 -9.46
C GLY A 126 -12.91 -13.30 -10.12
N GLU A 127 -12.66 -13.22 -11.42
CA GLU A 127 -11.97 -14.30 -12.15
C GLU A 127 -10.46 -14.26 -11.87
N LYS A 128 -10.01 -15.07 -10.92
CA LYS A 128 -8.60 -15.25 -10.54
C LYS A 128 -8.14 -16.68 -10.82
N PRO A 129 -7.62 -16.98 -12.01
CA PRO A 129 -7.18 -18.34 -12.34
C PRO A 129 -5.95 -18.81 -11.53
N SER A 130 -5.28 -17.90 -10.83
CA SER A 130 -4.01 -18.13 -10.11
C SER A 130 -4.06 -17.94 -8.59
N LEU A 131 -5.25 -17.66 -8.01
CA LEU A 131 -5.43 -17.48 -6.57
C LEU A 131 -6.32 -18.59 -5.98
#